data_AF-A0A532TM28-F1
#
_entry.id   AF-A0A532TM28-F1
#
_cell.length_a   1.000
_cell.length_b   1.000
_cell.length_c   1.000
_cell.angle_alpha   90.00
_cell.angle_beta   90.00
_cell.angle_gamma   90.00
#
_symmetry.space_group_name_H-M   'P 1'
#
loop_
_entity.id
_entity.type
_entity.pdbx_description
1 polymer ?
#
loop_
_entity_poly.entity_id
_entity_poly.type
_entity_poly.pdbx_seq_one_letter_code
_entity_poly.pdbx_strand_id
1 'polypeptide(L)'
;MGLQKGKEYTVQVKDDATFIEALAIVDKYIFENPRESIFPIFEGYIYNYLQLFWDPKHNIIYDDVGIMPYGADEDGNLRKFMPLRDDINFILYPNSVIDLQPDSGC
;
A
#
# COMPACT_ATOMS: atom_id res chain seq x y z
N MET A 1 -3.54 22.34 -13.19
CA MET A 1 -3.83 20.90 -13.23
C MET A 1 -4.06 20.46 -11.79
N GLY A 2 -5.25 20.01 -11.44
CA GLY A 2 -5.55 19.60 -10.07
C GLY A 2 -4.89 18.26 -9.79
N LEU A 3 -4.09 18.18 -8.72
CA LEU A 3 -3.66 16.89 -8.16
C LEU A 3 -4.91 16.04 -7.97
N GLN A 4 -4.94 14.87 -8.61
CA GLN A 4 -6.04 13.93 -8.45
C GLN A 4 -6.12 13.61 -6.95
N LYS A 5 -7.28 13.85 -6.32
CA LYS A 5 -7.45 13.54 -4.90
C LYS A 5 -7.19 12.04 -4.73
N GLY A 6 -6.21 11.68 -3.91
CA GLY A 6 -5.89 10.29 -3.60
C GLY A 6 -7.11 9.55 -3.06
N LYS A 7 -7.04 8.22 -3.07
CA LYS A 7 -8.12 7.38 -2.56
C LYS A 7 -7.72 6.70 -1.28
N GLU A 8 -8.59 6.80 -0.28
CA GLU A 8 -8.40 6.19 1.03
C GLU A 8 -9.29 4.95 1.15
N TYR A 9 -8.73 3.88 1.73
CA TYR A 9 -9.45 2.68 2.11
C TYR A 9 -9.30 2.47 3.60
N THR A 10 -10.43 2.43 4.32
CA THR A 10 -10.45 2.06 5.73
C THR A 10 -10.80 0.58 5.83
N VAL A 11 -9.90 -0.23 6.40
CA VAL A 11 -10.12 -1.66 6.64
C VAL A 11 -10.09 -1.96 8.14
N GLN A 12 -10.96 -2.86 8.58
CA GLN A 12 -10.91 -3.41 9.94
C GLN A 12 -10.13 -4.72 9.92
N VAL A 13 -9.14 -4.81 10.79
CA VAL A 13 -8.27 -5.98 10.94
C VAL A 13 -8.25 -6.43 12.40
N LYS A 14 -7.86 -7.69 12.62
CA LYS A 14 -7.58 -8.24 13.96
C LYS A 14 -6.32 -7.58 14.57
N ASP A 15 -6.18 -7.66 15.89
CA ASP A 15 -5.08 -6.98 16.62
C ASP A 15 -3.67 -7.48 16.23
N ASP A 16 -3.56 -8.73 15.81
CA ASP A 16 -2.31 -9.37 15.36
C ASP A 16 -2.20 -9.40 13.83
N ALA A 17 -2.97 -8.57 13.13
CA ALA A 17 -2.95 -8.56 11.68
C ALA A 17 -1.62 -8.06 11.13
N THR A 18 -1.15 -8.75 10.11
CA THR A 18 0.02 -8.36 9.34
C THR A 18 -0.34 -7.33 8.27
N PHE A 19 0.69 -6.65 7.76
CA PHE A 19 0.55 -5.79 6.58
C PHE A 19 -0.05 -6.51 5.37
N ILE A 20 0.35 -7.76 5.12
CA ILE A 20 -0.22 -8.59 4.04
C ILE A 20 -1.72 -8.80 4.25
N GLU A 21 -2.14 -9.14 5.46
CA GLU A 21 -3.56 -9.37 5.76
C GLU A 21 -4.39 -8.10 5.54
N ALA A 22 -3.87 -6.92 5.89
CA ALA A 22 -4.56 -5.66 5.61
C ALA A 22 -4.68 -5.39 4.10
N LEU A 23 -3.60 -5.58 3.32
CA LEU A 23 -3.65 -5.42 1.87
C LEU A 23 -4.57 -6.43 1.19
N ALA A 24 -4.61 -7.68 1.66
CA ALA A 24 -5.50 -8.70 1.12
C ALA A 24 -6.98 -8.33 1.30
N ILE A 25 -7.34 -7.61 2.37
CA ILE A 25 -8.71 -7.11 2.57
C ILE A 25 -9.02 -5.98 1.59
N VAL A 26 -8.08 -5.06 1.35
CA VAL A 26 -8.24 -4.00 0.33
C VAL A 26 -8.40 -4.63 -1.06
N ASP A 27 -7.58 -5.63 -1.39
CA ASP A 27 -7.64 -6.35 -2.66
C ASP A 27 -9.00 -7.02 -2.87
N LYS A 28 -9.51 -7.69 -1.84
CA LYS A 28 -10.83 -8.30 -1.89
C LYS A 28 -11.92 -7.24 -2.10
N TYR A 29 -11.86 -6.12 -1.37
CA TYR A 29 -12.81 -5.02 -1.51
C TYR A 29 -12.83 -4.47 -2.94
N ILE A 30 -11.65 -4.28 -3.54
CA ILE A 30 -11.50 -3.77 -4.90
C ILE A 30 -11.94 -4.78 -5.96
N PHE A 31 -11.64 -6.06 -5.77
CA PHE A 31 -12.13 -7.12 -6.65
C PHE A 31 -13.67 -7.15 -6.67
N GLU A 32 -14.31 -6.96 -5.52
CA GLU A 32 -15.78 -6.87 -5.39
C GLU A 32 -16.33 -5.53 -5.91
N ASN A 33 -15.51 -4.47 -5.92
CA ASN A 33 -15.90 -3.11 -6.31
C ASN A 33 -14.90 -2.50 -7.30
N PRO A 34 -14.78 -3.01 -8.54
CA PRO A 34 -13.69 -2.65 -9.46
C PRO A 34 -13.70 -1.17 -9.88
N ARG A 35 -14.86 -0.49 -9.82
CA ARG A 35 -14.98 0.96 -10.05
C ARG A 35 -14.30 1.80 -8.98
N GLU A 36 -14.05 1.21 -7.82
CA GLU A 36 -13.38 1.87 -6.72
C GLU A 36 -11.86 1.81 -6.87
N SER A 37 -11.30 0.99 -7.76
CA SER A 37 -9.85 0.90 -7.95
C SER A 37 -9.26 2.20 -8.49
N ILE A 38 -8.13 2.63 -7.92
CA ILE A 38 -7.28 3.68 -8.52
C ILE A 38 -6.34 3.13 -9.58
N PHE A 39 -6.15 1.80 -9.59
CA PHE A 39 -5.30 1.11 -10.56
C PHE A 39 -6.13 0.45 -11.64
N PRO A 40 -5.69 0.52 -12.91
CA PRO A 40 -6.28 -0.28 -13.96
C PRO A 40 -6.00 -1.77 -13.72
N ILE A 41 -7.04 -2.54 -13.39
CA ILE A 41 -6.96 -4.00 -13.22
C ILE A 41 -7.04 -4.65 -14.61
N PHE A 42 -5.90 -4.75 -15.31
CA PHE A 42 -5.82 -5.44 -16.60
C PHE A 42 -4.89 -6.65 -16.53
N GLU A 43 -5.18 -7.65 -17.36
CA GLU A 43 -4.38 -8.86 -17.48
C GLU A 43 -2.95 -8.52 -17.96
N GLY A 44 -1.94 -8.85 -17.17
CA GLY A 44 -0.51 -8.54 -17.42
C GLY A 44 0.03 -7.28 -16.74
N TYR A 45 -0.81 -6.54 -16.01
CA TYR A 45 -0.42 -5.44 -15.12
C TYR A 45 -0.65 -5.83 -13.64
N ILE A 46 -0.23 -4.98 -12.72
CA ILE A 46 -0.47 -5.11 -11.27
C ILE A 46 -1.94 -5.47 -11.04
N TYR A 47 -2.21 -6.70 -10.60
CA TYR A 47 -3.56 -7.22 -10.43
C TYR A 47 -4.21 -6.72 -9.14
N ASN A 48 -3.40 -6.34 -8.16
CA ASN A 48 -3.85 -6.00 -6.83
C ASN A 48 -2.79 -5.15 -6.08
N TYR A 49 -3.15 -4.56 -4.94
CA TYR A 49 -2.25 -3.74 -4.15
C TYR A 49 -1.09 -4.55 -3.60
N LEU A 50 -1.31 -5.82 -3.23
CA LEU A 50 -0.25 -6.68 -2.71
C LEU A 50 0.93 -6.83 -3.69
N GLN A 51 0.65 -6.93 -4.99
CA GLN A 51 1.63 -7.02 -6.07
C GLN A 51 2.41 -5.72 -6.32
N LEU A 52 2.03 -4.60 -5.70
CA LEU A 52 2.89 -3.41 -5.66
C LEU A 52 4.07 -3.60 -4.72
N PHE A 53 3.90 -4.43 -3.69
CA PHE A 53 4.85 -4.53 -2.59
C PHE A 53 5.62 -5.85 -2.59
N TRP A 54 4.98 -6.92 -3.05
CA TRP A 54 5.45 -8.28 -2.86
C TRP A 54 5.21 -9.15 -4.08
N ASP A 55 6.24 -9.91 -4.46
CA ASP A 55 6.09 -11.07 -5.33
C ASP A 55 5.83 -12.32 -4.46
N PRO A 56 4.57 -12.79 -4.34
CA PRO A 56 4.27 -13.98 -3.55
C PRO A 56 4.87 -15.27 -4.12
N LYS A 57 5.19 -15.30 -5.42
CA LYS A 57 5.76 -16.49 -6.07
C LYS A 57 7.22 -16.67 -5.70
N HIS A 58 7.98 -15.58 -5.63
CA HIS A 58 9.41 -15.62 -5.29
C HIS A 58 9.69 -15.22 -3.83
N ASN A 59 8.67 -14.77 -3.11
CA ASN A 59 8.75 -14.25 -1.74
C ASN A 59 9.75 -13.09 -1.60
N ILE A 60 9.67 -12.13 -2.52
CA ILE A 60 10.58 -10.98 -2.60
C ILE A 60 9.77 -9.69 -2.50
N ILE A 61 10.26 -8.72 -1.74
CA ILE A 61 9.72 -7.36 -1.66
C ILE A 61 10.37 -6.54 -2.78
N TYR A 62 9.59 -5.78 -3.56
CA TYR A 62 10.15 -5.01 -4.66
C TYR A 62 11.05 -3.87 -4.16
N ASP A 63 12.18 -3.66 -4.84
CA ASP A 63 13.18 -2.66 -4.43
C ASP A 63 12.68 -1.22 -4.59
N ASP A 64 11.74 -0.92 -5.49
CA ASP A 64 11.16 0.43 -5.63
C ASP A 64 10.25 0.82 -4.45
N VAL A 65 9.89 -0.15 -3.61
CA VAL A 65 9.16 0.05 -2.36
C VAL A 65 10.14 0.51 -1.26
N GLY A 66 10.43 1.81 -1.24
CA GLY A 66 11.06 2.48 -0.09
C GLY A 66 12.51 2.92 -0.30
N ILE A 67 12.70 3.98 -1.11
CA ILE A 67 13.98 4.72 -1.15
C ILE A 67 13.97 5.92 -0.18
N MET A 68 12.81 6.41 0.24
CA MET A 68 12.71 7.43 1.28
C MET A 68 11.85 6.96 2.46
N PRO A 69 12.42 6.79 3.66
CA PRO A 69 11.67 6.41 4.84
C PRO A 69 10.92 7.61 5.44
N TYR A 70 10.60 8.63 4.64
CA TYR A 70 9.89 9.83 5.08
C TYR A 70 8.87 10.25 4.03
N GLY A 71 7.65 10.53 4.47
CA GLY A 71 6.61 11.17 3.66
C GLY A 71 5.89 12.24 4.48
N ALA A 72 5.33 13.23 3.79
CA ALA A 72 4.56 14.28 4.44
C ALA A 72 3.23 13.74 4.98
N ASP A 73 2.81 14.14 6.18
CA ASP A 73 1.45 13.96 6.67
C ASP A 73 0.48 14.99 6.07
N GLU A 74 -0.79 14.95 6.49
CA GLU A 74 -1.84 15.88 6.04
C GLU A 74 -1.51 17.36 6.29
N ASP A 75 -0.63 17.64 7.25
CA ASP A 75 -0.17 18.98 7.65
C ASP A 75 1.19 19.36 7.00
N GLY A 76 1.76 18.47 6.18
CA GLY A 76 3.04 18.68 5.49
C GLY A 76 4.28 18.31 6.30
N ASN A 77 4.15 17.70 7.48
CA ASN A 77 5.28 17.30 8.32
C ASN A 77 5.85 15.94 7.88
N LEU A 78 7.18 15.80 7.87
CA LEU A 78 7.84 14.54 7.53
C LEU A 78 7.64 13.49 8.62
N ARG A 79 6.91 12.43 8.31
CA ARG A 79 6.74 11.24 9.16
C ARG A 79 7.66 10.13 8.70
N LYS A 80 8.36 9.49 9.65
CA LYS A 80 9.21 8.32 9.34
C LYS A 80 8.34 7.10 9.03
N PHE A 81 8.45 6.56 7.83
CA PHE A 81 7.84 5.29 7.44
C PHE A 81 8.62 4.09 7.99
N MET A 82 7.90 3.00 8.25
CA MET A 82 8.49 1.71 8.51
C MET A 82 8.86 1.09 7.15
N PRO A 83 10.15 0.80 6.87
CA PRO A 83 10.53 0.23 5.58
C PRO A 83 10.02 -1.21 5.48
N LEU A 84 9.18 -1.46 4.47
CA LEU A 84 8.65 -2.80 4.19
C LEU A 84 9.76 -3.81 3.90
N ARG A 85 10.90 -3.35 3.36
CA ARG A 85 12.08 -4.16 3.03
C ARG A 85 12.61 -4.99 4.21
N ASP A 86 12.30 -4.62 5.46
CA ASP A 86 12.83 -5.31 6.63
C ASP A 86 12.05 -6.60 6.96
N ASP A 87 10.72 -6.59 6.86
CA ASP A 87 9.84 -7.76 7.04
C ASP A 87 8.43 -7.42 6.55
N ILE A 88 7.87 -8.19 5.61
CA ILE A 88 6.50 -7.97 5.11
C ILE A 88 5.42 -8.59 6.01
N ASN A 89 5.81 -9.45 6.94
CA ASN A 89 4.93 -10.09 7.92
C ASN A 89 4.83 -9.31 9.23
N PHE A 90 5.34 -8.06 9.26
CA PHE A 90 5.25 -7.25 10.46
C PHE A 90 3.78 -7.04 10.88
N ILE A 91 3.57 -7.07 12.18
CA ILE A 91 2.27 -6.81 12.79
C ILE A 91 2.01 -5.31 12.71
N LEU A 92 0.83 -4.93 12.22
CA LEU A 92 0.40 -3.55 12.16
C LEU A 92 0.13 -3.03 13.57
N TYR A 93 0.63 -1.83 13.87
CA TYR A 93 0.22 -1.14 15.09
C TYR A 93 -1.22 -0.65 14.96
N PRO A 94 -1.96 -0.50 16.08
CA PRO A 94 -3.27 0.14 16.08
C PRO A 94 -3.22 1.51 15.39
N ASN A 95 -4.23 1.79 14.55
CA ASN A 95 -4.32 3.03 13.75
C ASN A 95 -3.14 3.25 12.78
N SER A 96 -2.52 2.18 12.30
CA SER A 96 -1.53 2.26 11.22
C SER A 96 -2.16 2.89 9.97
N VAL A 97 -1.42 3.79 9.34
CA VAL A 97 -1.76 4.38 8.03
C VAL A 97 -0.75 3.84 7.03
N ILE A 98 -1.25 3.21 5.97
CA ILE A 98 -0.46 2.80 4.82
C ILE A 98 -0.69 3.86 3.75
N ASP A 99 0.38 4.57 3.39
CA ASP A 99 0.33 5.61 2.36
C ASP A 99 1.11 5.16 1.13
N LEU A 100 0.51 5.38 -0.05
CA LEU A 100 1.08 5.09 -1.36
C LEU A 100 1.35 6.42 -2.05
N GLN A 101 2.60 6.86 -1.95
CA GLN A 101 3.03 8.08 -2.64
C GLN A 101 3.55 7.72 -4.03
N PRO A 102 3.01 8.33 -5.10
CA PRO A 102 3.63 8.21 -6.41
C PRO A 102 5.05 8.75 -6.32
N ASP A 103 6.02 8.03 -6.90
CA ASP A 103 7.39 8.54 -6.95
C ASP A 103 7.36 9.91 -7.64
N SER A 104 7.85 10.94 -6.93
CA SER A 104 7.93 12.31 -7.42
C SER A 104 8.92 12.48 -8.58
N GLY A 105 9.51 11.40 -9.08
CA GLY A 105 10.33 11.34 -10.27
C GLY A 105 9.56 11.12 -11.58
N CYS A 106 8.65 12.04 -11.97
CA CYS A 106 8.46 12.43 -13.38
C CYS A 106 7.69 13.75 -13.54
#